data_AF-A0A6G1RJX5-F1
#
_entry.id   AF-A0A6G1RJX5-F1
#
_cell.length_a   1.000
_cell.length_b   1.000
_cell.length_c   1.000
_cell.angle_alpha   90.00
_cell.angle_beta   90.00
_cell.angle_gamma   90.00
#
_symmetry.space_group_name_H-M   'P 1'
#
loop_
_entity.id
_entity.type
_entity.pdbx_description
1 polymer ?
#
loop_
_entity_poly.entity_id
_entity_poly.type
_entity_poly.pdbx_seq_one_letter_code
_entity_poly.pdbx_strand_id
1 'polypeptide(L)'
;NHMLALLGHQALKAHSVLAQLKMIKSHDIQNLNEKICGVSDHQPCVAAACGEASCRDSHRLRQCGGLNCSGALPLSIDAFRKAAETAILLNNLTTQLQEPENQVESIRKMADGSKLKGSQFTGQLERTKNQIEVHGEITKEFIRKVKDFLLDESAPPEDIEIVANYVLQINLPLTPRELTSMLGKIRSIMNHCEKHKLNANKRNRKREEAQMLLVEAEEAHIAAKALPPVDEIYSKLKNAVKSQGHSKNTFIKLNEEIQGIRTQISQAENQVNKTNDELNDLSAKQSEVEDEIATLQAKMLMNKNQATEARAGAEAARRRAQNIDNEFADIKRKYTVLQENLKARGPPKVTLEKVKQLREEAEKLAAETEKKIKRLTDLEKKLQDLNQTKQDKAEQLRQLEKQVIAIKNEITGQESKYATCKS
;
A
#
# COMPACT_ATOMS: atom_id res chain seq x y z
N ASN A 1 66.99 90.33 -113.13
CA ASN A 1 68.04 90.11 -112.11
C ASN A 1 68.05 88.72 -111.49
N HIS A 2 66.92 88.17 -111.03
CA HIS A 2 66.94 86.85 -110.37
C HIS A 2 67.34 85.67 -111.30
N MET A 3 66.92 85.68 -112.57
CA MET A 3 67.31 84.67 -113.59
C MET A 3 68.82 84.67 -113.91
N LEU A 4 69.45 85.85 -113.96
CA LEU A 4 70.90 85.97 -114.22
C LEU A 4 71.73 85.46 -113.05
N ALA A 5 71.28 85.69 -111.81
CA ALA A 5 71.91 85.14 -110.61
C ALA A 5 71.78 83.61 -110.55
N LEU A 6 70.62 83.06 -110.92
CA LEU A 6 70.40 81.62 -111.05
C LEU A 6 71.34 81.01 -112.10
N LEU A 7 71.44 81.61 -113.29
CA LEU A 7 72.36 81.17 -114.35
C LEU A 7 73.82 81.27 -113.91
N GLY A 8 74.22 82.32 -113.19
CA GLY A 8 75.57 82.47 -112.66
C GLY A 8 75.91 81.41 -111.59
N HIS A 9 74.98 81.13 -110.68
CA HIS A 9 75.16 80.06 -109.68
C HIS A 9 75.24 78.68 -110.35
N GLN A 10 74.43 78.45 -111.38
CA GLN A 10 74.45 77.21 -112.16
C GLN A 10 75.76 77.08 -112.94
N ALA A 11 76.27 78.18 -113.50
CA ALA A 11 77.56 78.23 -114.18
C ALA A 11 78.74 77.95 -113.23
N LEU A 12 78.75 78.55 -112.03
CA LEU A 12 79.77 78.28 -111.00
C LEU A 12 79.73 76.83 -110.50
N LYS A 13 78.53 76.31 -110.26
CA LYS A 13 78.35 74.91 -109.86
C LYS A 13 78.80 73.96 -110.97
N ALA A 14 78.46 74.26 -112.23
CA ALA A 14 78.94 73.51 -113.38
C ALA A 14 80.47 73.57 -113.51
N HIS A 15 81.08 74.73 -113.25
CA HIS A 15 82.53 74.88 -113.28
C HIS A 15 83.23 74.10 -112.17
N SER A 16 82.68 74.12 -110.95
CA SER A 16 83.19 73.33 -109.82
C SER A 16 83.06 71.83 -110.08
N VAL A 17 81.92 71.37 -110.60
CA VAL A 17 81.73 69.97 -111.01
C VAL A 17 82.70 69.60 -112.13
N LEU A 18 82.90 70.47 -113.12
CA LEU A 18 83.85 70.24 -114.21
C LEU A 18 85.30 70.13 -113.67
N ALA A 19 85.66 70.97 -112.70
CA ALA A 19 86.97 70.91 -112.04
C ALA A 19 87.16 69.61 -111.24
N GLN A 20 86.13 69.16 -110.53
CA GLN A 20 86.15 67.88 -109.82
C GLN A 20 86.22 66.69 -110.80
N LEU A 21 85.43 66.71 -111.89
CA LEU A 21 85.48 65.68 -112.93
C LEU A 21 86.86 65.60 -113.59
N LYS A 22 87.57 66.72 -113.75
CA LYS A 22 88.96 66.72 -114.25
C LYS A 22 89.97 66.08 -113.29
N MET A 23 89.66 66.03 -111.99
CA MET A 23 90.51 65.37 -110.98
C MET A 23 90.29 63.86 -110.92
N ILE A 24 89.15 63.37 -111.44
CA ILE A 24 88.87 61.93 -111.53
C ILE A 24 89.79 61.33 -112.58
N LYS A 25 90.69 60.46 -112.13
CA LYS A 25 91.55 59.71 -113.03
C LYS A 25 90.85 58.43 -113.45
N SER A 26 91.30 57.87 -114.57
CA SER A 26 90.80 56.58 -115.07
C SER A 26 90.84 55.49 -113.98
N HIS A 27 91.87 55.50 -113.11
CA HIS A 27 91.99 54.57 -111.99
C HIS A 27 90.88 54.68 -110.92
N ASP A 28 90.39 55.89 -110.64
CA ASP A 28 89.31 56.09 -109.66
C ASP A 28 87.98 55.52 -110.19
N ILE A 29 87.73 55.67 -111.49
CA ILE A 29 86.58 55.09 -112.19
C ILE A 29 86.69 53.56 -112.20
N GLN A 30 87.89 53.01 -112.42
CA GLN A 30 88.14 51.56 -112.38
C GLN A 30 87.86 50.97 -111.01
N ASN A 31 88.40 51.56 -109.94
CA ASN A 31 88.18 51.10 -108.57
C ASN A 31 86.68 51.14 -108.19
N LEU A 32 85.98 52.21 -108.58
CA LEU A 32 84.53 52.29 -108.37
C LEU A 32 83.79 51.22 -109.19
N ASN A 33 84.20 50.99 -110.42
CA ASN A 33 83.60 49.97 -111.28
C ASN A 33 83.83 48.56 -110.75
N GLU A 34 85.01 48.26 -110.23
CA GLU A 34 85.33 47.01 -109.53
C GLU A 34 84.42 46.83 -108.31
N LYS A 35 84.30 47.85 -107.46
CA LYS A 35 83.43 47.79 -106.27
C LYS A 35 81.95 47.62 -106.59
N ILE A 36 81.47 48.14 -107.71
CA ILE A 36 80.04 48.10 -108.06
C ILE A 36 79.70 46.88 -108.93
N CYS A 37 80.51 46.60 -109.97
CA CYS A 37 80.26 45.55 -110.96
C CYS A 37 81.09 44.27 -110.73
N GLY A 38 82.27 44.34 -110.10
CA GLY A 38 83.00 43.16 -109.60
C GLY A 38 84.22 42.69 -110.40
N VAL A 39 84.76 43.47 -111.34
CA VAL A 39 85.96 43.09 -112.13
C VAL A 39 86.97 44.23 -112.17
N SER A 40 88.25 43.90 -111.96
CA SER A 40 89.40 44.82 -111.99
C SER A 40 89.97 45.06 -113.38
N ASP A 41 89.80 44.10 -114.30
CA ASP A 41 90.43 44.15 -115.63
C ASP A 41 89.60 44.92 -116.66
N HIS A 42 90.24 45.89 -117.31
CA HIS A 42 89.64 46.78 -118.29
C HIS A 42 89.48 46.07 -119.64
N GLN A 43 88.45 45.27 -119.77
CA GLN A 43 88.05 44.66 -121.03
C GLN A 43 86.94 45.50 -121.69
N PRO A 44 86.91 45.61 -123.04
CA PRO A 44 85.78 46.20 -123.74
C PRO A 44 84.46 45.54 -123.28
N CYS A 45 83.34 46.26 -123.29
CA CYS A 45 82.04 45.75 -122.80
C CYS A 45 81.64 44.38 -123.37
N VAL A 46 82.12 44.03 -124.57
CA VAL A 46 81.86 42.74 -125.22
C VAL A 46 82.65 41.59 -124.59
N ALA A 47 83.80 41.88 -123.97
CA ALA A 47 84.72 40.90 -123.39
C ALA A 47 84.71 40.88 -121.85
N ALA A 48 84.24 41.94 -121.19
CA ALA A 48 84.18 42.00 -119.73
C ALA A 48 83.08 41.09 -119.16
N ALA A 49 83.47 40.04 -118.43
CA ALA A 49 82.54 39.04 -117.88
C ALA A 49 81.45 39.63 -116.95
N CYS A 50 81.78 40.70 -116.21
CA CYS A 50 80.85 41.42 -115.34
C CYS A 50 80.43 42.79 -115.87
N GLY A 51 80.91 43.16 -117.06
CA GLY A 51 80.73 44.48 -117.66
C GLY A 51 81.26 45.65 -116.81
N GLU A 52 80.84 46.86 -117.17
CA GLU A 52 81.17 48.11 -116.48
C GLU A 52 79.91 48.96 -116.28
N ALA A 53 79.96 49.92 -115.34
CA ALA A 53 78.84 50.79 -114.98
C ALA A 53 78.23 51.57 -116.17
N SER A 54 79.03 51.77 -117.23
CA SER A 54 78.66 52.47 -118.46
C SER A 54 78.33 51.53 -119.63
N CYS A 55 78.64 50.24 -119.50
CA CYS A 55 78.31 49.25 -120.53
C CYS A 55 76.80 49.06 -120.63
N ARG A 56 76.32 48.92 -121.87
CA ARG A 56 74.92 48.63 -122.17
C ARG A 56 74.82 47.51 -123.17
N ASP A 57 73.82 46.66 -122.99
CA ASP A 57 73.50 45.60 -123.93
C ASP A 57 72.80 46.16 -125.19
N SER A 58 72.51 45.27 -126.14
CA SER A 58 71.73 45.55 -127.35
C SER A 58 70.33 46.11 -127.07
N HIS A 59 69.80 45.92 -125.86
CA HIS A 59 68.50 46.44 -125.39
C HIS A 59 68.65 47.75 -124.57
N ARG A 60 69.84 48.36 -124.56
CA ARG A 60 70.22 49.55 -123.78
C ARG A 60 70.12 49.37 -122.26
N LEU A 61 70.01 48.15 -121.74
CA LEU A 61 70.07 47.86 -120.31
C LEU A 61 71.53 47.87 -119.84
N ARG A 62 71.77 48.31 -118.60
CA ARG A 62 73.13 48.38 -118.05
C ARG A 62 73.70 46.97 -117.87
N GLN A 63 74.87 46.72 -118.42
CA GLN A 63 75.63 45.49 -118.23
C GLN A 63 76.67 45.71 -117.14
N CYS A 64 76.24 45.64 -115.88
CA CYS A 64 77.10 45.74 -114.71
C CYS A 64 76.69 44.66 -113.71
N GLY A 65 77.62 43.77 -113.40
CA GLY A 65 77.38 42.56 -112.63
C GLY A 65 76.94 41.37 -113.48
N GLY A 66 76.74 40.23 -112.81
CA GLY A 66 76.46 38.94 -113.44
C GLY A 66 76.70 37.79 -112.46
N LEU A 67 76.52 36.56 -112.93
CA LEU A 67 76.87 35.37 -112.16
C LEU A 67 78.39 35.37 -111.91
N ASN A 68 78.83 35.15 -110.66
CA ASN A 68 80.23 35.18 -110.21
C ASN A 68 80.93 36.55 -110.14
N CYS A 69 80.18 37.64 -110.22
CA CYS A 69 80.71 38.99 -110.04
C CYS A 69 80.66 39.42 -108.57
N SER A 70 81.79 39.89 -108.02
CA SER A 70 81.93 40.24 -106.59
C SER A 70 81.55 41.69 -106.25
N GLY A 71 81.00 42.44 -107.22
CA GLY A 71 80.59 43.83 -107.02
C GLY A 71 79.36 43.96 -106.12
N ALA A 72 79.18 45.16 -105.54
CA ALA A 72 78.07 45.46 -104.64
C ALA A 72 76.69 45.28 -105.31
N LEU A 73 76.55 45.62 -106.61
CA LEU A 73 75.29 45.49 -107.33
C LEU A 73 74.86 44.02 -107.50
N PRO A 74 75.65 43.11 -108.10
CA PRO A 74 75.27 41.70 -108.23
C PRO A 74 75.06 41.01 -106.88
N LEU A 75 75.86 41.32 -105.85
CA LEU A 75 75.66 40.79 -104.51
C LEU A 75 74.34 41.25 -103.88
N SER A 76 73.96 42.52 -104.04
CA SER A 76 72.69 43.05 -103.52
C SER A 76 71.47 42.41 -104.19
N ILE A 77 71.55 42.18 -105.51
CA ILE A 77 70.50 41.51 -106.28
C ILE A 77 70.41 40.04 -105.86
N ASP A 78 71.55 39.36 -105.68
CA ASP A 78 71.57 37.97 -105.20
C ASP A 78 71.00 37.85 -103.78
N ALA A 79 71.37 38.76 -102.88
CA ALA A 79 70.83 38.79 -101.51
C ALA A 79 69.32 39.04 -101.49
N PHE A 80 68.82 40.00 -102.27
CA PHE A 80 67.39 40.26 -102.39
C PHE A 80 66.64 39.06 -102.97
N ARG A 81 67.18 38.43 -104.03
CA ARG A 81 66.63 37.22 -104.62
C ARG A 81 66.57 36.08 -103.60
N LYS A 82 67.67 35.81 -102.88
CA LYS A 82 67.71 34.79 -101.82
C LYS A 82 66.74 35.09 -100.68
N ALA A 83 66.59 36.35 -100.28
CA ALA A 83 65.61 36.75 -99.26
C ALA A 83 64.17 36.52 -99.74
N ALA A 84 63.86 36.84 -100.99
CA ALA A 84 62.55 36.57 -101.59
C ALA A 84 62.28 35.06 -101.71
N GLU A 85 63.26 34.27 -102.17
CA GLU A 85 63.18 32.81 -102.22
C GLU A 85 62.97 32.21 -100.81
N THR A 86 63.69 32.71 -99.80
CA THR A 86 63.56 32.28 -98.40
C THR A 86 62.19 32.64 -97.83
N ALA A 87 61.66 33.83 -98.12
CA ALA A 87 60.33 34.24 -97.68
C ALA A 87 59.23 33.34 -98.29
N ILE A 88 59.36 32.99 -99.58
CA ILE A 88 58.47 32.04 -100.24
C ILE A 88 58.56 30.65 -99.58
N LEU A 89 59.79 30.17 -99.33
CA LEU A 89 60.02 28.88 -98.66
C LEU A 89 59.41 28.85 -97.25
N LEU A 90 59.59 29.92 -96.46
CA LEU A 90 59.03 30.04 -95.11
C LEU A 90 57.49 30.09 -95.12
N ASN A 91 56.90 30.81 -96.08
CA ASN A 91 55.45 30.86 -96.18
C ASN A 91 54.87 29.51 -96.60
N ASN A 92 55.53 28.82 -97.54
CA ASN A 92 55.17 27.44 -97.91
C ASN A 92 55.30 26.49 -96.72
N LEU A 93 56.40 26.58 -95.95
CA LEU A 93 56.59 25.77 -94.74
C LEU A 93 55.50 26.03 -93.69
N THR A 94 55.18 27.30 -93.43
CA THR A 94 54.09 27.68 -92.51
C THR A 94 52.75 27.10 -92.97
N THR A 95 52.46 27.18 -94.27
CA THR A 95 51.24 26.61 -94.85
C THR A 95 51.23 25.08 -94.74
N GLN A 96 52.38 24.42 -94.96
CA GLN A 96 52.52 22.97 -94.79
C GLN A 96 52.39 22.51 -93.34
N LEU A 97 52.73 23.36 -92.35
CA LEU A 97 52.62 23.03 -90.93
C LEU A 97 51.18 23.19 -90.38
N GLN A 98 50.34 23.98 -91.04
CA GLN A 98 48.96 24.25 -90.61
C GLN A 98 48.06 23.00 -90.69
N GLU A 99 48.24 22.17 -91.72
CA GLU A 99 47.51 20.90 -91.86
C GLU A 99 47.81 19.90 -90.72
N PRO A 100 49.10 19.57 -90.44
CA PRO A 100 49.47 18.76 -89.27
C PRO A 100 48.96 19.33 -87.94
N GLU A 101 49.00 20.65 -87.74
CA GLU A 101 48.51 21.28 -86.51
C GLU A 101 47.00 21.07 -86.32
N ASN A 102 46.21 21.27 -87.38
CA ASN A 102 44.77 21.00 -87.38
C ASN A 102 44.47 19.51 -87.15
N GLN A 103 45.28 18.61 -87.73
CA GLN A 103 45.15 17.16 -87.51
C GLN A 103 45.43 16.79 -86.06
N VAL A 104 46.48 17.35 -85.44
CA VAL A 104 46.82 17.10 -84.03
C VAL A 104 45.69 17.57 -83.10
N GLU A 105 45.12 18.75 -83.35
CA GLU A 105 44.00 19.26 -82.54
C GLU A 105 42.72 18.39 -82.73
N SER A 106 42.45 17.93 -83.95
CA SER A 106 41.35 16.99 -84.22
C SER A 106 41.54 15.66 -83.49
N ILE A 107 42.76 15.10 -83.52
CA ILE A 107 43.12 13.88 -82.79
C ILE A 107 42.94 14.07 -81.29
N ARG A 108 43.37 15.22 -80.74
CA ARG A 108 43.19 15.55 -79.32
C ARG A 108 41.72 15.56 -78.92
N LYS A 109 40.86 16.25 -79.70
CA LYS A 109 39.40 16.27 -79.45
C LYS A 109 38.78 14.88 -79.52
N MET A 110 39.21 14.05 -80.48
CA MET A 110 38.75 12.66 -80.58
C MET A 110 39.22 11.81 -79.40
N ALA A 111 40.45 11.99 -78.92
CA ALA A 111 40.99 11.30 -77.76
C ALA A 111 40.24 11.68 -76.47
N ASP A 112 39.98 12.97 -76.26
CA ASP A 112 39.20 13.47 -75.12
C ASP A 112 37.74 13.00 -75.18
N GLY A 113 37.12 13.04 -76.36
CA GLY A 113 35.76 12.50 -76.57
C GLY A 113 35.69 10.99 -76.31
N SER A 114 36.71 10.24 -76.71
CA SER A 114 36.82 8.79 -76.44
C SER A 114 37.03 8.50 -74.95
N LYS A 115 37.87 9.30 -74.27
CA LYS A 115 38.08 9.21 -72.82
C LYS A 115 36.78 9.47 -72.05
N LEU A 116 36.03 10.51 -72.41
CA LEU A 116 34.75 10.83 -71.77
C LEU A 116 33.73 9.70 -71.97
N LYS A 117 33.58 9.19 -73.21
CA LYS A 117 32.70 8.05 -73.50
C LYS A 117 33.13 6.79 -72.74
N GLY A 118 34.44 6.53 -72.65
CA GLY A 118 35.00 5.44 -71.84
C GLY A 118 34.63 5.57 -70.36
N SER A 119 34.83 6.75 -69.75
CA SER A 119 34.45 6.99 -68.35
C SER A 119 32.95 6.86 -68.11
N GLN A 120 32.11 7.35 -69.03
CA GLN A 120 30.66 7.17 -68.95
C GLN A 120 30.26 5.70 -69.04
N PHE A 121 30.88 4.94 -69.94
CA PHE A 121 30.64 3.51 -70.07
C PHE A 121 31.07 2.74 -68.81
N THR A 122 32.23 3.03 -68.23
CA THR A 122 32.65 2.45 -66.94
C THR A 122 31.64 2.78 -65.83
N GLY A 123 31.15 4.01 -65.77
CA GLY A 123 30.12 4.40 -64.80
C GLY A 123 28.79 3.67 -64.99
N GLN A 124 28.39 3.38 -66.23
CA GLN A 124 27.22 2.54 -66.52
C GLN A 124 27.47 1.09 -66.12
N LEU A 125 28.64 0.54 -66.44
CA LEU A 125 29.02 -0.83 -66.11
C LEU A 125 28.99 -1.08 -64.59
N GLU A 126 29.54 -0.17 -63.79
CA GLU A 126 29.52 -0.28 -62.32
C GLU A 126 28.09 -0.23 -61.76
N ARG A 127 27.21 0.63 -62.29
CA ARG A 127 25.79 0.64 -61.88
C ARG A 127 25.09 -0.66 -62.21
N THR A 128 25.32 -1.20 -63.41
CA THR A 128 24.74 -2.48 -63.82
C THR A 128 25.26 -3.63 -62.96
N LYS A 129 26.56 -3.64 -62.65
CA LYS A 129 27.16 -4.62 -61.75
C LYS A 129 26.50 -4.59 -60.36
N ASN A 130 26.41 -3.42 -59.74
CA ASN A 130 25.77 -3.27 -58.42
C ASN A 130 24.30 -3.69 -58.43
N GLN A 131 23.56 -3.39 -59.50
CA GLN A 131 22.18 -3.86 -59.66
C GLN A 131 22.10 -5.39 -59.75
N ILE A 132 22.98 -6.03 -60.52
CA ILE A 132 23.04 -7.49 -60.62
C ILE A 132 23.35 -8.13 -59.26
N GLU A 133 24.27 -7.56 -58.48
CA GLU A 133 24.60 -8.06 -57.14
C GLU A 133 23.41 -7.98 -56.18
N VAL A 134 22.74 -6.83 -56.10
CA VAL A 134 21.53 -6.66 -55.27
C VAL A 134 20.42 -7.62 -55.71
N HIS A 135 20.21 -7.77 -57.01
CA HIS A 135 19.21 -8.70 -57.54
C HIS A 135 19.58 -10.17 -57.24
N GLY A 136 20.87 -10.50 -57.22
CA GLY A 136 21.37 -11.80 -56.79
C GLY A 136 20.99 -12.12 -55.34
N GLU A 137 21.19 -11.18 -54.41
CA GLU A 137 20.83 -11.37 -53.00
C GLU A 137 19.31 -11.50 -52.80
N ILE A 138 18.49 -10.70 -53.50
CA ILE A 138 17.03 -10.85 -53.47
C ILE A 138 16.61 -12.24 -53.96
N THR A 139 17.26 -12.76 -55.00
CA THR A 139 16.97 -14.09 -55.56
C THR A 139 17.36 -15.20 -54.58
N LYS A 140 18.52 -15.09 -53.90
CA LYS A 140 18.93 -16.06 -52.86
C LYS A 140 17.93 -16.10 -51.70
N GLU A 141 17.51 -14.92 -51.20
CA GLU A 141 16.54 -14.85 -50.11
C GLU A 141 15.16 -15.38 -50.51
N PHE A 142 14.75 -15.14 -51.76
CA PHE A 142 13.55 -15.75 -52.33
C PHE A 142 13.62 -17.28 -52.33
N ILE A 143 14.72 -17.86 -52.85
CA ILE A 143 14.91 -19.33 -52.84
C ILE A 143 14.84 -19.88 -51.42
N ARG A 144 15.48 -19.19 -50.45
CA ARG A 144 15.44 -19.59 -49.05
C ARG A 144 14.01 -19.59 -48.49
N LYS A 145 13.25 -18.51 -48.67
CA LYS A 145 11.86 -18.40 -48.19
C LYS A 145 10.93 -19.42 -48.85
N VAL A 146 11.09 -19.69 -50.15
CA VAL A 146 10.32 -20.73 -50.84
C VAL A 146 10.68 -22.11 -50.30
N LYS A 147 11.97 -22.40 -50.09
CA LYS A 147 12.41 -23.66 -49.49
C LYS A 147 11.84 -23.85 -48.08
N ASP A 148 11.91 -22.83 -47.23
CA ASP A 148 11.34 -22.87 -45.88
C ASP A 148 9.83 -23.12 -45.92
N PHE A 149 9.11 -22.49 -46.86
CA PHE A 149 7.67 -22.67 -47.05
C PHE A 149 7.31 -24.08 -47.53
N LEU A 150 8.09 -24.65 -48.45
CA LEU A 150 7.86 -26.01 -48.96
C LEU A 150 8.24 -27.12 -47.96
N LEU A 151 9.10 -26.82 -46.99
CA LEU A 151 9.47 -27.74 -45.90
C LEU A 151 8.54 -27.65 -44.69
N ASP A 152 7.61 -26.69 -44.67
CA ASP A 152 6.61 -26.57 -43.62
C ASP A 152 5.49 -27.60 -43.84
N GLU A 153 5.48 -28.67 -43.04
CA GLU A 153 4.46 -29.74 -43.10
C GLU A 153 3.02 -29.23 -42.82
N SER A 154 2.87 -27.99 -42.35
CA SER A 154 1.57 -27.36 -42.09
C SER A 154 1.07 -26.47 -43.23
N ALA A 155 1.83 -26.35 -44.33
CA ALA A 155 1.44 -25.57 -45.49
C ALA A 155 0.29 -26.26 -46.28
N PRO A 156 -0.85 -25.60 -46.51
CA PRO A 156 -1.96 -26.17 -47.28
C PRO A 156 -1.53 -26.52 -48.71
N PRO A 157 -1.98 -27.68 -49.26
CA PRO A 157 -1.67 -28.08 -50.63
C PRO A 157 -2.00 -27.00 -51.67
N GLU A 158 -3.05 -26.22 -51.44
CA GLU A 158 -3.53 -25.16 -52.33
C GLU A 158 -2.60 -23.92 -52.32
N ASP A 159 -2.02 -23.57 -51.17
CA ASP A 159 -1.02 -22.51 -51.07
C ASP A 159 0.32 -22.97 -51.69
N ILE A 160 0.65 -24.26 -51.56
CA ILE A 160 1.81 -24.89 -52.23
C ILE A 160 1.63 -24.84 -53.75
N GLU A 161 0.46 -25.17 -54.26
CA GLU A 161 0.15 -25.13 -55.69
C GLU A 161 0.28 -23.70 -56.25
N ILE A 162 -0.20 -22.68 -55.53
CA ILE A 162 -0.05 -21.28 -55.93
C ILE A 162 1.43 -20.90 -56.02
N VAL A 163 2.21 -21.18 -54.97
CA VAL A 163 3.65 -20.87 -54.95
C VAL A 163 4.39 -21.64 -56.05
N ALA A 164 4.09 -22.93 -56.24
CA ALA A 164 4.70 -23.76 -57.27
C ALA A 164 4.40 -23.23 -58.69
N ASN A 165 3.14 -22.90 -58.99
CA ASN A 165 2.76 -22.32 -60.27
C ASN A 165 3.45 -20.98 -60.55
N TYR A 166 3.64 -20.13 -59.53
CA TYR A 166 4.38 -18.88 -59.69
C TYR A 166 5.88 -19.10 -59.89
N VAL A 167 6.49 -20.05 -59.18
CA VAL A 167 7.91 -20.41 -59.36
C VAL A 167 8.16 -20.97 -60.77
N LEU A 168 7.26 -21.83 -61.26
CA LEU A 168 7.33 -22.40 -62.62
C LEU A 168 7.21 -21.32 -63.71
N GLN A 169 6.61 -20.17 -63.41
CA GLN A 169 6.52 -19.03 -64.34
C GLN A 169 7.74 -18.10 -64.31
N ILE A 170 8.74 -18.37 -63.47
CA ILE A 170 10.01 -17.62 -63.44
C ILE A 170 10.92 -18.15 -64.55
N ASN A 171 11.03 -17.39 -65.64
CA ASN A 171 12.00 -17.64 -66.71
C ASN A 171 13.34 -16.95 -66.40
N LEU A 172 14.42 -17.26 -67.12
CA LEU A 172 15.69 -16.51 -66.99
C LEU A 172 15.57 -15.18 -67.76
N PRO A 173 15.75 -14.00 -67.13
CA PRO A 173 15.60 -12.73 -67.83
C PRO A 173 16.83 -12.47 -68.69
N LEU A 174 16.63 -12.19 -69.98
CA LEU A 174 17.72 -11.86 -70.91
C LEU A 174 17.93 -10.34 -71.01
N THR A 175 17.01 -9.54 -70.45
CA THR A 175 17.09 -8.08 -70.46
C THR A 175 16.90 -7.45 -69.07
N PRO A 176 17.46 -6.26 -68.80
CA PRO A 176 17.28 -5.55 -67.54
C PRO A 176 15.81 -5.21 -67.20
N ARG A 177 14.96 -5.01 -68.22
CA ARG A 177 13.54 -4.71 -68.01
C ARG A 177 12.76 -5.94 -67.54
N GLU A 178 13.08 -7.11 -68.10
CA GLU A 178 12.51 -8.40 -67.67
C GLU A 178 12.95 -8.75 -66.24
N LEU A 179 14.20 -8.44 -65.87
CA LEU A 179 14.72 -8.63 -64.52
C LEU A 179 13.91 -7.82 -63.49
N THR A 180 13.64 -6.54 -63.74
CA THR A 180 12.81 -5.71 -62.85
C THR A 180 11.38 -6.25 -62.72
N SER A 181 10.77 -6.71 -63.82
CA SER A 181 9.43 -7.31 -63.81
C SER A 181 9.39 -8.59 -62.95
N MET A 182 10.41 -9.43 -63.08
CA MET A 182 10.55 -10.68 -62.33
C MET A 182 10.75 -10.46 -60.84
N LEU A 183 11.52 -9.45 -60.44
CA LEU A 183 11.67 -9.07 -59.04
C LEU A 183 10.34 -8.60 -58.44
N GLY A 184 9.48 -7.95 -59.23
CA GLY A 184 8.11 -7.64 -58.85
C GLY A 184 7.28 -8.90 -58.54
N LYS A 185 7.39 -9.94 -59.39
CA LYS A 185 6.73 -11.23 -59.16
C LYS A 185 7.27 -11.94 -57.91
N ILE A 186 8.59 -11.99 -57.74
CA ILE A 186 9.27 -12.55 -56.55
C ILE A 186 8.76 -11.89 -55.27
N ARG A 187 8.66 -10.56 -55.25
CA ARG A 187 8.16 -9.81 -54.09
C ARG A 187 6.69 -10.13 -53.77
N SER A 188 5.86 -10.35 -54.81
CA SER A 188 4.47 -10.77 -54.62
C SER A 188 4.36 -12.15 -53.96
N ILE A 189 5.23 -13.11 -54.33
CA ILE A 189 5.27 -14.45 -53.73
C ILE A 189 5.71 -14.39 -52.26
N MET A 190 6.72 -13.57 -51.96
CA MET A 190 7.16 -13.36 -50.57
C MET A 190 6.02 -12.88 -49.67
N ASN A 191 5.18 -11.96 -50.16
CA ASN A 191 4.02 -11.47 -49.39
C ASN A 191 3.01 -12.60 -49.09
N HIS A 192 2.81 -13.54 -50.01
CA HIS A 192 1.93 -14.69 -49.78
C HIS A 192 2.51 -15.65 -48.73
N CYS A 193 3.82 -15.92 -48.79
CA CYS A 193 4.51 -16.75 -47.80
C CYS A 193 4.46 -16.13 -46.39
N GLU A 194 4.63 -14.81 -46.28
CA GLU A 194 4.56 -14.10 -45.00
C GLU A 194 3.13 -14.08 -44.43
N LYS A 195 2.13 -13.90 -45.29
CA LYS A 195 0.72 -13.97 -44.91
C LYS A 195 0.34 -15.36 -44.41
N HIS A 196 0.85 -16.43 -45.03
CA HIS A 196 0.66 -17.79 -44.55
C HIS A 196 1.25 -17.97 -43.14
N LYS A 197 2.50 -17.55 -42.93
CA LYS A 197 3.18 -17.64 -41.61
C LYS A 197 2.39 -16.92 -40.51
N LEU A 198 1.87 -15.73 -40.79
CA LEU A 198 1.02 -14.98 -39.84
C LEU A 198 -0.29 -15.72 -39.51
N ASN A 199 -0.94 -16.31 -40.52
CA ASN A 199 -2.17 -17.07 -40.33
C ASN A 199 -1.93 -18.39 -39.58
N ALA A 200 -0.83 -19.09 -39.86
CA ALA A 200 -0.42 -20.30 -39.14
C ALA A 200 -0.19 -19.99 -37.64
N ASN A 201 0.55 -18.92 -37.33
CA ASN A 201 0.75 -18.48 -35.94
C ASN A 201 -0.57 -18.14 -35.23
N LYS A 202 -1.49 -17.45 -35.93
CA LYS A 202 -2.81 -17.11 -35.38
C LYS A 202 -3.67 -18.35 -35.12
N ARG A 203 -3.61 -19.37 -36.00
CA ARG A 203 -4.31 -20.65 -35.79
C ARG A 203 -3.72 -21.42 -34.61
N ASN A 204 -2.39 -21.49 -34.49
CA ASN A 204 -1.72 -22.19 -33.40
C ASN A 204 -2.06 -21.58 -32.04
N ARG A 205 -2.05 -20.24 -31.93
CA ARG A 205 -2.48 -19.56 -30.70
C ARG A 205 -3.93 -19.87 -30.31
N LYS A 206 -4.85 -19.88 -31.28
CA LYS A 206 -6.25 -20.26 -31.02
C LYS A 206 -6.39 -21.72 -30.58
N ARG A 207 -5.54 -22.62 -31.10
CA ARG A 207 -5.51 -24.04 -30.69
C ARG A 207 -5.04 -24.19 -29.25
N GLU A 208 -3.99 -23.46 -28.86
CA GLU A 208 -3.51 -23.43 -27.47
C GLU A 208 -4.58 -22.88 -26.52
N GLU A 209 -5.24 -21.78 -26.87
CA GLU A 209 -6.36 -21.22 -26.11
C GLU A 209 -7.50 -22.23 -25.93
N ALA A 210 -7.88 -22.94 -27.00
CA ALA A 210 -8.90 -23.98 -26.92
C ALA A 210 -8.49 -25.19 -26.05
N GLN A 211 -7.20 -25.56 -26.06
CA GLN A 211 -6.68 -26.63 -25.19
C GLN A 211 -6.70 -26.22 -23.72
N MET A 212 -6.32 -24.98 -23.39
CA MET A 212 -6.42 -24.49 -22.01
C MET A 212 -7.87 -24.50 -21.51
N LEU A 213 -8.81 -24.02 -22.32
CA LEU A 213 -10.24 -24.04 -21.98
C LEU A 213 -10.78 -25.46 -21.79
N LEU A 214 -10.28 -26.43 -22.56
CA LEU A 214 -10.65 -27.84 -22.39
C LEU A 214 -10.17 -28.39 -21.04
N VAL A 215 -8.94 -28.05 -20.63
CA VAL A 215 -8.40 -28.45 -19.31
C VAL A 215 -9.22 -27.83 -18.18
N GLU A 216 -9.52 -26.53 -18.27
CA GLU A 216 -10.34 -25.82 -17.28
C GLU A 216 -11.75 -26.42 -17.17
N ALA A 217 -12.36 -26.78 -18.29
CA ALA A 217 -13.68 -27.44 -18.31
C ALA A 217 -13.64 -28.83 -17.66
N GLU A 218 -12.58 -29.62 -17.88
CA GLU A 218 -12.44 -30.94 -17.28
C GLU A 218 -12.20 -30.84 -15.76
N GLU A 219 -11.39 -29.89 -15.31
CA GLU A 219 -11.20 -29.60 -13.88
C GLU A 219 -12.51 -29.19 -13.20
N ALA A 220 -13.27 -28.29 -13.83
CA ALA A 220 -14.58 -27.88 -13.34
C ALA A 220 -15.57 -29.06 -13.29
N HIS A 221 -15.52 -29.96 -14.27
CA HIS A 221 -16.35 -31.17 -14.30
C HIS A 221 -15.96 -32.17 -13.20
N ILE A 222 -14.67 -32.38 -12.94
CA ILE A 222 -14.18 -33.21 -11.82
C ILE A 222 -14.63 -32.61 -10.49
N ALA A 223 -14.47 -31.29 -10.31
CA ALA A 223 -14.91 -30.59 -9.11
C ALA A 223 -16.42 -30.72 -8.88
N ALA A 224 -17.23 -30.61 -9.94
CA ALA A 224 -18.67 -30.80 -9.89
C ALA A 224 -19.05 -32.26 -9.52
N LYS A 225 -18.33 -33.26 -10.03
CA LYS A 225 -18.51 -34.67 -9.66
C LYS A 225 -18.10 -35.00 -8.23
N ALA A 226 -17.15 -34.27 -7.66
CA ALA A 226 -16.73 -34.42 -6.27
C ALA A 226 -17.75 -33.85 -5.27
N LEU A 227 -18.72 -33.04 -5.74
CA LEU A 227 -19.80 -32.57 -4.89
C LEU A 227 -20.73 -33.76 -4.54
N PRO A 228 -21.14 -33.89 -3.26
CA PRO A 228 -22.14 -34.88 -2.88
C PRO A 228 -23.44 -34.68 -3.69
N PRO A 229 -24.21 -35.75 -3.94
CA PRO A 229 -25.50 -35.64 -4.59
C PRO A 229 -26.36 -34.57 -3.91
N VAL A 230 -27.10 -33.80 -4.71
CA VAL A 230 -27.97 -32.71 -4.21
C VAL A 230 -28.92 -33.22 -3.12
N ASP A 231 -29.38 -34.47 -3.24
CA ASP A 231 -30.23 -35.14 -2.25
C ASP A 231 -29.54 -35.33 -0.89
N GLU A 232 -28.24 -35.62 -0.87
CA GLU A 232 -27.46 -35.75 0.36
C GLU A 232 -27.26 -34.38 1.04
N ILE A 233 -26.96 -33.35 0.24
CA ILE A 233 -26.85 -31.97 0.72
C ILE A 233 -28.19 -31.50 1.30
N TYR A 234 -29.29 -31.76 0.59
CA TYR A 234 -30.64 -31.44 1.04
C TYR A 234 -31.00 -32.20 2.33
N SER A 235 -30.66 -33.48 2.41
CA SER A 235 -30.87 -34.30 3.62
C SER A 235 -30.11 -33.76 4.82
N LYS A 236 -28.82 -33.41 4.64
CA LYS A 236 -27.99 -32.78 5.67
C LYS A 236 -28.56 -31.44 6.11
N LEU A 237 -28.97 -30.59 5.18
CA LEU A 237 -29.58 -29.29 5.48
C LEU A 237 -30.91 -29.45 6.23
N LYS A 238 -31.77 -30.38 5.80
CA LYS A 238 -33.04 -30.70 6.46
C LYS A 238 -32.81 -31.20 7.89
N ASN A 239 -31.80 -32.02 8.12
CA ASN A 239 -31.43 -32.50 9.45
C ASN A 239 -30.88 -31.38 10.33
N ALA A 240 -30.07 -30.47 9.79
CA ALA A 240 -29.59 -29.29 10.50
C ALA A 240 -30.76 -28.38 10.94
N VAL A 241 -31.72 -28.12 10.04
CA VAL A 241 -32.92 -27.32 10.35
C VAL A 241 -33.79 -27.99 11.42
N LYS A 242 -33.99 -29.31 11.33
CA LYS A 242 -34.69 -30.07 12.39
C LYS A 242 -33.97 -29.97 13.73
N SER A 243 -32.65 -30.16 13.75
CA SER A 243 -31.84 -30.04 14.96
C SER A 243 -31.95 -28.64 15.57
N GLN A 244 -31.88 -27.59 14.74
CA GLN A 244 -32.07 -26.21 15.17
C GLN A 244 -33.46 -25.98 15.78
N GLY A 245 -34.51 -26.55 15.19
CA GLY A 245 -35.87 -26.51 15.74
C GLY A 245 -35.98 -27.20 17.10
N HIS A 246 -35.36 -28.38 17.27
CA HIS A 246 -35.29 -29.07 18.55
C HIS A 246 -34.54 -28.26 19.62
N SER A 247 -33.40 -27.66 19.27
CA SER A 247 -32.65 -26.79 20.19
C SER A 247 -33.50 -25.59 20.62
N LYS A 248 -34.20 -24.92 19.69
CA LYS A 248 -35.09 -23.79 20.00
C LYS A 248 -36.20 -24.18 20.99
N ASN A 249 -36.87 -25.31 20.77
CA ASN A 249 -37.91 -25.79 21.68
C ASN A 249 -37.36 -26.14 23.07
N THR A 250 -36.15 -26.69 23.13
CA THR A 250 -35.47 -26.99 24.41
C THR A 250 -35.16 -25.72 25.18
N PHE A 251 -34.68 -24.66 24.49
CA PHE A 251 -34.46 -23.35 25.11
C PHE A 251 -35.73 -22.72 25.67
N ILE A 252 -36.87 -22.85 24.96
CA ILE A 252 -38.17 -22.34 25.45
C ILE A 252 -38.55 -23.06 26.75
N LYS A 253 -38.50 -24.40 26.77
CA LYS A 253 -38.82 -25.19 27.97
C LYS A 253 -37.89 -24.86 29.15
N LEU A 254 -36.59 -24.73 28.89
CA LEU A 254 -35.62 -24.37 29.92
C LEU A 254 -35.93 -22.97 30.51
N ASN A 255 -36.37 -22.03 29.68
CA ASN A 255 -36.74 -20.71 30.15
C ASN A 255 -38.03 -20.73 30.99
N GLU A 256 -39.01 -21.56 30.64
CA GLU A 256 -40.21 -21.80 31.46
C GLU A 256 -39.86 -22.44 32.80
N GLU A 257 -38.96 -23.43 32.83
CA GLU A 257 -38.46 -24.06 34.06
C GLU A 257 -37.71 -23.05 34.94
N ILE A 258 -36.84 -22.21 34.36
CA ILE A 258 -36.13 -21.14 35.09
C ILE A 258 -37.12 -20.14 35.70
N GLN A 259 -38.18 -19.77 34.98
CA GLN A 259 -39.24 -18.91 35.54
C GLN A 259 -39.97 -19.61 36.69
N GLY A 260 -40.28 -20.90 36.56
CA GLY A 260 -40.87 -21.70 37.64
C GLY A 260 -39.99 -21.74 38.90
N ILE A 261 -38.69 -21.99 38.73
CA ILE A 261 -37.71 -21.97 39.83
C ILE A 261 -37.65 -20.59 40.49
N ARG A 262 -37.65 -19.50 39.72
CA ARG A 262 -37.68 -18.14 40.28
C ARG A 262 -38.92 -17.89 41.13
N THR A 263 -40.09 -18.32 40.67
CA THR A 263 -41.33 -18.20 41.45
C THR A 263 -41.25 -19.01 42.76
N GLN A 264 -40.70 -20.23 42.71
CA GLN A 264 -40.50 -21.05 43.91
C GLN A 264 -39.52 -20.41 44.91
N ILE A 265 -38.42 -19.81 44.43
CA ILE A 265 -37.47 -19.08 45.27
C ILE A 265 -38.17 -17.91 45.96
N SER A 266 -38.93 -17.08 45.23
CA SER A 266 -39.65 -15.96 45.84
C SER A 266 -40.70 -16.40 46.86
N GLN A 267 -41.36 -17.54 46.65
CA GLN A 267 -42.27 -18.13 47.64
C GLN A 267 -41.53 -18.59 48.89
N ALA A 268 -40.37 -19.24 48.73
CA ALA A 268 -39.52 -19.67 49.83
C ALA A 268 -39.00 -18.46 50.64
N GLU A 269 -38.52 -17.41 49.98
CA GLU A 269 -38.08 -16.16 50.63
C GLU A 269 -39.21 -15.52 51.45
N ASN A 270 -40.43 -15.45 50.91
CA ASN A 270 -41.58 -14.94 51.64
C ASN A 270 -41.91 -15.80 52.87
N GLN A 271 -41.81 -17.12 52.76
CA GLN A 271 -42.05 -18.03 53.88
C GLN A 271 -40.97 -17.89 54.96
N VAL A 272 -39.70 -17.75 54.57
CA VAL A 272 -38.58 -17.50 55.50
C VAL A 272 -38.78 -16.18 56.24
N ASN A 273 -39.15 -15.11 55.54
CA ASN A 273 -39.43 -13.82 56.16
C ASN A 273 -40.56 -13.92 57.19
N LYS A 274 -41.65 -14.61 56.83
CA LYS A 274 -42.77 -14.84 57.76
C LYS A 274 -42.34 -15.61 59.00
N THR A 275 -41.56 -16.69 58.83
CA THR A 275 -41.05 -17.49 59.96
C THR A 275 -40.08 -16.69 60.82
N ASN A 276 -39.27 -15.80 60.23
CA ASN A 276 -38.39 -14.89 60.97
C ASN A 276 -39.18 -13.87 61.80
N ASP A 277 -40.26 -13.32 61.25
CA ASP A 277 -41.16 -12.42 61.99
C ASP A 277 -41.83 -13.14 63.18
N GLU A 278 -42.31 -14.37 62.97
CA GLU A 278 -42.88 -15.22 64.03
C GLU A 278 -41.84 -15.55 65.13
N LEU A 279 -40.58 -15.80 64.74
CA LEU A 279 -39.50 -16.06 65.69
C LEU A 279 -39.14 -14.81 66.52
N ASN A 280 -39.15 -13.62 65.90
CA ASN A 280 -38.93 -12.36 66.61
C ASN A 280 -40.05 -12.07 67.62
N ASP A 281 -41.31 -12.33 67.26
CA ASP A 281 -42.46 -12.22 68.19
C ASP A 281 -42.32 -13.19 69.37
N LEU A 282 -41.90 -14.44 69.10
CA LEU A 282 -41.66 -15.43 70.16
C LEU A 282 -40.51 -15.02 71.08
N SER A 283 -39.42 -14.48 70.53
CA SER A 283 -38.30 -13.96 71.32
C SER A 283 -38.72 -12.78 72.21
N ALA A 284 -39.58 -11.89 71.71
CA ALA A 284 -40.11 -10.78 72.50
C ALA A 284 -40.97 -11.28 73.67
N LYS A 285 -41.86 -12.24 73.41
CA LYS A 285 -42.68 -12.90 74.45
C LYS A 285 -41.83 -13.64 75.48
N GLN A 286 -40.76 -14.30 75.05
CA GLN A 286 -39.84 -14.95 75.99
C GLN A 286 -39.21 -13.93 76.95
N SER A 287 -38.76 -12.79 76.44
CA SER A 287 -38.20 -11.71 77.27
C SER A 287 -39.21 -11.17 78.27
N GLU A 288 -40.49 -11.01 77.86
CA GLU A 288 -41.57 -10.58 78.76
C GLU A 288 -41.80 -11.58 79.90
N VAL A 289 -41.82 -12.88 79.59
CA VAL A 289 -41.97 -13.94 80.61
C VAL A 289 -40.78 -13.97 81.57
N GLU A 290 -39.56 -13.78 81.07
CA GLU A 290 -38.35 -13.71 81.92
C GLU A 290 -38.43 -12.54 82.92
N ASP A 291 -38.91 -11.37 82.49
CA ASP A 291 -39.14 -10.20 83.34
C ASP A 291 -40.25 -10.43 84.38
N GLU A 292 -41.35 -11.09 83.98
CA GLU A 292 -42.44 -11.48 84.89
C GLU A 292 -41.95 -12.45 85.97
N ILE A 293 -41.13 -13.44 85.61
CA ILE A 293 -40.53 -14.40 86.55
C ILE A 293 -39.63 -13.68 87.54
N ALA A 294 -38.76 -12.77 87.08
CA ALA A 294 -37.89 -11.99 87.96
C ALA A 294 -38.70 -11.14 88.95
N THR A 295 -39.77 -10.50 88.47
CA THR A 295 -40.71 -9.73 89.29
C THR A 295 -41.40 -10.61 90.33
N LEU A 296 -41.82 -11.82 89.96
CA LEU A 296 -42.48 -12.77 90.85
C LEU A 296 -41.52 -13.28 91.94
N GLN A 297 -40.27 -13.59 91.58
CA GLN A 297 -39.23 -13.98 92.54
C GLN A 297 -38.97 -12.89 93.58
N ALA A 298 -38.89 -11.62 93.16
CA ALA A 298 -38.73 -10.49 94.06
C ALA A 298 -39.93 -10.35 95.04
N LYS A 299 -41.17 -10.46 94.53
CA LYS A 299 -42.38 -10.45 95.35
C LYS A 299 -42.43 -11.63 96.33
N MET A 300 -41.99 -12.81 95.91
CA MET A 300 -41.93 -13.99 96.78
C MET A 300 -40.95 -13.79 97.95
N LEU A 301 -39.79 -13.19 97.69
CA LEU A 301 -38.81 -12.86 98.73
C LEU A 301 -39.36 -11.84 99.73
N MET A 302 -40.03 -10.78 99.24
CA MET A 302 -40.71 -9.80 100.08
C MET A 302 -41.77 -10.45 100.98
N ASN A 303 -42.64 -11.28 100.41
CA ASN A 303 -43.69 -12.00 101.16
C ASN A 303 -43.08 -12.93 102.22
N LYS A 304 -41.96 -13.59 101.91
CA LYS A 304 -41.22 -14.44 102.87
C LYS A 304 -40.72 -13.62 104.06
N ASN A 305 -40.13 -12.45 103.81
CA ASN A 305 -39.63 -11.55 104.86
C ASN A 305 -40.79 -11.01 105.73
N GLN A 306 -41.88 -10.56 105.11
CA GLN A 306 -43.07 -10.12 105.84
C GLN A 306 -43.69 -11.25 106.69
N ALA A 307 -43.73 -12.48 106.18
CA ALA A 307 -44.21 -13.62 106.95
C ALA A 307 -43.32 -13.94 108.15
N THR A 308 -41.99 -13.80 108.02
CA THR A 308 -41.07 -13.97 109.14
C THR A 308 -41.24 -12.88 110.20
N GLU A 309 -41.41 -11.61 109.79
CA GLU A 309 -41.69 -10.50 110.70
C GLU A 309 -43.02 -10.68 111.44
N ALA A 310 -44.08 -11.05 110.72
CA ALA A 310 -45.39 -11.31 111.31
C ALA A 310 -45.35 -12.46 112.33
N ARG A 311 -44.61 -13.54 112.03
CA ARG A 311 -44.39 -14.65 112.99
C ARG A 311 -43.66 -14.17 114.24
N ALA A 312 -42.58 -13.40 114.09
CA ALA A 312 -41.84 -12.86 115.24
C ALA A 312 -42.72 -11.94 116.10
N GLY A 313 -43.55 -11.11 115.47
CA GLY A 313 -44.53 -10.26 116.15
C GLY A 313 -45.58 -11.07 116.93
N ALA A 314 -46.11 -12.13 116.33
CA ALA A 314 -47.06 -13.04 116.99
C ALA A 314 -46.44 -13.77 118.18
N GLU A 315 -45.20 -14.27 118.05
CA GLU A 315 -44.48 -14.93 119.15
C GLU A 315 -44.18 -13.98 120.32
N ALA A 316 -43.84 -12.73 120.03
CA ALA A 316 -43.65 -11.70 121.05
C ALA A 316 -44.96 -11.37 121.78
N ALA A 317 -46.07 -11.23 121.05
CA ALA A 317 -47.39 -11.00 121.63
C ALA A 317 -47.85 -12.18 122.52
N ARG A 318 -47.61 -13.42 122.07
CA ARG A 318 -47.90 -14.63 122.84
C ARG A 318 -47.12 -14.67 124.16
N ARG A 319 -45.81 -14.39 124.12
CA ARG A 319 -44.98 -14.33 125.34
C ARG A 319 -45.48 -13.27 126.33
N ARG A 320 -45.89 -12.10 125.83
CA ARG A 320 -46.50 -11.06 126.68
C ARG A 320 -47.80 -11.53 127.32
N ALA A 321 -48.68 -12.19 126.55
CA ALA A 321 -49.94 -12.74 127.07
C ALA A 321 -49.68 -13.78 128.17
N GLN A 322 -48.75 -14.72 127.95
CA GLN A 322 -48.36 -15.71 128.95
C GLN A 322 -47.80 -15.08 130.23
N ASN A 323 -47.03 -14.00 130.13
CA ASN A 323 -46.52 -13.30 131.30
C ASN A 323 -47.67 -12.64 132.10
N ILE A 324 -48.63 -12.02 131.40
CA ILE A 324 -49.83 -11.44 132.02
C ILE A 324 -50.67 -12.53 132.73
N ASP A 325 -50.85 -13.70 132.11
CA ASP A 325 -51.58 -14.81 132.73
C ASP A 325 -50.90 -15.28 134.03
N ASN A 326 -49.56 -15.37 134.04
CA ASN A 326 -48.79 -15.73 135.23
C ASN A 326 -48.91 -14.68 136.35
N GLU A 327 -48.78 -13.39 136.01
CA GLU A 327 -48.97 -12.28 136.96
C GLU A 327 -50.39 -12.27 137.54
N PHE A 328 -51.40 -12.52 136.70
CA PHE A 328 -52.79 -12.61 137.13
C PHE A 328 -53.03 -13.80 138.06
N ALA A 329 -52.44 -14.96 137.77
CA ALA A 329 -52.50 -16.13 138.65
C ALA A 329 -51.86 -15.86 140.03
N ASP A 330 -50.74 -15.14 140.08
CA ASP A 330 -50.09 -14.73 141.33
C ASP A 330 -50.96 -13.75 142.14
N ILE A 331 -51.58 -12.77 141.48
CA ILE A 331 -52.54 -11.85 142.11
C ILE A 331 -53.73 -12.63 142.69
N LYS A 332 -54.29 -13.59 141.93
CA LYS A 332 -55.39 -14.44 142.40
C LYS A 332 -54.99 -15.23 143.64
N ARG A 333 -53.77 -15.78 143.67
CA ARG A 333 -53.23 -16.49 144.84
C ARG A 333 -53.10 -15.57 146.05
N LYS A 334 -52.51 -14.38 145.90
CA LYS A 334 -52.39 -13.37 146.96
C LYS A 334 -53.75 -12.93 147.50
N TYR A 335 -54.75 -12.76 146.62
CA TYR A 335 -56.12 -12.45 147.02
C TYR A 335 -56.74 -13.58 147.84
N THR A 336 -56.52 -14.84 147.47
CA THR A 336 -57.01 -16.01 148.21
C THR A 336 -56.39 -16.07 149.61
N VAL A 337 -55.08 -15.82 149.73
CA VAL A 337 -54.36 -15.73 151.03
C VAL A 337 -54.91 -14.58 151.88
N LEU A 338 -55.21 -13.42 151.28
CA LEU A 338 -55.85 -12.31 151.99
C LEU A 338 -57.25 -12.69 152.50
N GLN A 339 -58.02 -13.40 151.68
CA GLN A 339 -59.37 -13.86 152.01
C GLN A 339 -59.36 -14.89 153.17
N GLU A 340 -58.36 -15.77 153.24
CA GLU A 340 -58.18 -16.70 154.37
C GLU A 340 -57.70 -16.00 155.65
N ASN A 341 -56.77 -15.04 155.54
CA ASN A 341 -56.33 -14.23 156.68
C ASN A 341 -57.47 -13.40 157.30
N LEU A 342 -58.42 -12.93 156.47
CA LEU A 342 -59.64 -12.26 156.91
C LEU A 342 -60.62 -13.19 157.65
N LYS A 343 -60.57 -14.51 157.41
CA LYS A 343 -61.39 -15.51 158.14
C LYS A 343 -60.77 -15.91 159.48
N ALA A 344 -59.44 -15.87 159.63
CA ALA A 344 -58.73 -16.31 160.82
C ALA A 344 -58.54 -15.21 161.89
N ARG A 345 -58.60 -13.93 161.52
CA ARG A 345 -58.59 -12.79 162.45
C ARG A 345 -59.79 -11.89 162.14
N GLY A 346 -60.75 -11.86 163.06
CA GLY A 346 -61.91 -10.96 163.00
C GLY A 346 -61.50 -9.50 162.75
N PRO A 347 -62.35 -8.72 162.06
CA PRO A 347 -61.92 -7.60 161.23
C PRO A 347 -61.49 -6.38 162.07
N PRO A 348 -60.32 -5.76 161.80
CA PRO A 348 -60.05 -4.39 162.22
C PRO A 348 -60.74 -3.40 161.26
N LYS A 349 -61.38 -2.37 161.83
CA LYS A 349 -62.04 -1.28 161.09
C LYS A 349 -61.04 -0.42 160.31
N VAL A 350 -60.66 -0.85 159.10
CA VAL A 350 -60.25 0.01 157.97
C VAL A 350 -60.69 -0.66 156.66
N THR A 351 -61.70 -0.05 156.03
CA THR A 351 -62.10 -0.07 154.61
C THR A 351 -62.69 -1.36 154.00
N LEU A 352 -63.98 -1.57 154.22
CA LEU A 352 -64.87 -2.28 153.29
C LEU A 352 -64.82 -1.65 151.88
N GLU A 353 -64.60 -0.33 151.80
CA GLU A 353 -64.47 0.44 150.55
C GLU A 353 -63.24 0.06 149.71
N LYS A 354 -62.09 -0.26 150.33
CA LYS A 354 -60.91 -0.75 149.58
C LYS A 354 -61.15 -2.14 149.02
N VAL A 355 -61.89 -2.98 149.73
CA VAL A 355 -62.25 -4.33 149.26
C VAL A 355 -63.26 -4.25 148.11
N LYS A 356 -64.22 -3.32 148.17
CA LYS A 356 -65.11 -3.02 147.04
C LYS A 356 -64.36 -2.45 145.83
N GLN A 357 -63.45 -1.48 146.02
CA GLN A 357 -62.64 -0.94 144.93
C GLN A 357 -61.76 -2.02 144.28
N LEU A 358 -61.08 -2.85 145.08
CA LEU A 358 -60.28 -3.96 144.55
C LEU A 358 -61.14 -5.00 143.80
N ARG A 359 -62.37 -5.23 144.24
CA ARG A 359 -63.31 -6.09 143.53
C ARG A 359 -63.73 -5.48 142.20
N GLU A 360 -64.09 -4.20 142.16
CA GLU A 360 -64.43 -3.50 140.91
C GLU A 360 -63.24 -3.44 139.94
N GLU A 361 -62.02 -3.18 140.43
CA GLU A 361 -60.81 -3.23 139.61
C GLU A 361 -60.52 -4.64 139.09
N ALA A 362 -60.73 -5.68 139.90
CA ALA A 362 -60.59 -7.07 139.47
C ALA A 362 -61.66 -7.49 138.45
N GLU A 363 -62.91 -7.06 138.63
CA GLU A 363 -63.99 -7.30 137.66
C GLU A 363 -63.72 -6.55 136.34
N LYS A 364 -63.22 -5.31 136.41
CA LYS A 364 -62.80 -4.53 135.22
C LYS A 364 -61.61 -5.17 134.50
N LEU A 365 -60.61 -5.66 135.25
CA LEU A 365 -59.45 -6.36 134.71
C LEU A 365 -59.83 -7.71 134.08
N ALA A 366 -60.76 -8.43 134.70
CA ALA A 366 -61.31 -9.68 134.13
C ALA A 366 -62.04 -9.40 132.81
N ALA A 367 -62.87 -8.36 132.76
CA ALA A 367 -63.56 -7.94 131.54
C ALA A 367 -62.58 -7.49 130.43
N GLU A 368 -61.52 -6.76 130.78
CA GLU A 368 -60.45 -6.40 129.82
C GLU A 368 -59.67 -7.62 129.32
N THR A 369 -59.37 -8.56 130.22
CA THR A 369 -58.68 -9.82 129.88
C THR A 369 -59.54 -10.67 128.96
N GLU A 370 -60.84 -10.80 129.24
CA GLU A 370 -61.77 -11.55 128.39
C GLU A 370 -61.92 -10.90 126.99
N LYS A 371 -61.93 -9.56 126.93
CA LYS A 371 -61.90 -8.83 125.64
C LYS A 371 -60.60 -9.07 124.88
N LYS A 372 -59.45 -9.13 125.57
CA LYS A 372 -58.14 -9.44 124.97
C LYS A 372 -58.05 -10.91 124.53
N ILE A 373 -58.62 -11.86 125.27
CA ILE A 373 -58.71 -13.27 124.88
C ILE A 373 -59.55 -13.40 123.61
N LYS A 374 -60.73 -12.78 123.54
CA LYS A 374 -61.53 -12.76 122.29
C LYS A 374 -60.73 -12.22 121.11
N ARG A 375 -59.99 -11.12 121.32
CA ARG A 375 -59.13 -10.54 120.27
C ARG A 375 -57.95 -11.45 119.88
N LEU A 376 -57.39 -12.22 120.82
CA LEU A 376 -56.38 -13.25 120.56
C LEU A 376 -56.98 -14.40 119.74
N THR A 377 -58.18 -14.89 120.09
CA THR A 377 -58.89 -15.93 119.33
C THR A 377 -59.21 -15.46 117.91
N ASP A 378 -59.65 -14.20 117.74
CA ASP A 378 -59.88 -13.62 116.40
C ASP A 378 -58.57 -13.52 115.59
N LEU A 379 -57.45 -13.18 116.24
CA LEU A 379 -56.13 -13.14 115.61
C LEU A 379 -55.64 -14.54 115.25
N GLU A 380 -55.86 -15.54 116.10
CA GLU A 380 -55.51 -16.93 115.85
C GLU A 380 -56.29 -17.48 114.66
N LYS A 381 -57.60 -17.19 114.59
CA LYS A 381 -58.44 -17.53 113.43
C LYS A 381 -57.93 -16.86 112.16
N LYS A 382 -57.63 -15.56 112.20
CA LYS A 382 -57.02 -14.85 111.06
C LYS A 382 -55.67 -15.45 110.65
N LEU A 383 -54.86 -15.88 111.60
CA LEU A 383 -53.56 -16.48 111.31
C LEU A 383 -53.71 -17.87 110.66
N GLN A 384 -54.73 -18.63 111.08
CA GLN A 384 -55.11 -19.89 110.44
C GLN A 384 -55.60 -19.67 109.00
N ASP A 385 -56.49 -18.70 108.78
CA ASP A 385 -57.00 -18.34 107.44
C ASP A 385 -55.86 -17.88 106.51
N LEU A 386 -54.93 -17.06 107.02
CA LEU A 386 -53.75 -16.60 106.28
C LEU A 386 -52.80 -17.77 105.96
N ASN A 387 -52.63 -18.73 106.86
CA ASN A 387 -51.79 -19.89 106.62
C ASN A 387 -52.40 -20.83 105.56
N GLN A 388 -53.73 -21.00 105.56
CA GLN A 388 -54.43 -21.72 104.50
C GLN A 388 -54.25 -21.02 103.15
N THR A 389 -54.47 -19.69 103.11
CA THR A 389 -54.27 -18.89 101.90
C THR A 389 -52.83 -19.01 101.37
N LYS A 390 -51.83 -19.06 102.25
CA LYS A 390 -50.43 -19.29 101.87
C LYS A 390 -50.22 -20.66 101.22
N GLN A 391 -50.83 -21.72 101.76
CA GLN A 391 -50.74 -23.06 101.18
C GLN A 391 -51.39 -23.11 99.79
N ASP A 392 -52.58 -22.52 99.64
CA ASP A 392 -53.28 -22.46 98.37
C ASP A 392 -52.47 -21.68 97.31
N LYS A 393 -51.85 -20.56 97.71
CA LYS A 393 -50.95 -19.80 96.83
C LYS A 393 -49.66 -20.53 96.47
N ALA A 394 -49.11 -21.33 97.38
CA ALA A 394 -47.94 -22.16 97.10
C ALA A 394 -48.26 -23.26 96.08
N GLU A 395 -49.46 -23.83 96.12
CA GLU A 395 -49.89 -24.83 95.14
C GLU A 395 -50.17 -24.20 93.77
N GLN A 396 -50.78 -23.01 93.73
CA GLN A 396 -50.91 -22.23 92.48
C GLN A 396 -49.54 -21.95 91.84
N LEU A 397 -48.53 -21.59 92.63
CA LEU A 397 -47.17 -21.37 92.15
C LEU A 397 -46.55 -22.65 91.55
N ARG A 398 -46.73 -23.81 92.19
CA ARG A 398 -46.26 -25.09 91.64
C ARG A 398 -46.92 -25.45 90.31
N GLN A 399 -48.20 -25.12 90.14
CA GLN A 399 -48.89 -25.34 88.87
C GLN A 399 -48.34 -24.43 87.76
N LEU A 400 -48.10 -23.15 88.06
CA LEU A 400 -47.48 -22.21 87.13
C LEU A 400 -46.06 -22.65 86.74
N GLU A 401 -45.25 -23.10 87.71
CA GLU A 401 -43.91 -23.63 87.45
C GLU A 401 -43.94 -24.80 86.45
N LYS A 402 -44.88 -25.74 86.60
CA LYS A 402 -45.06 -26.85 85.65
C LYS A 402 -45.42 -26.36 84.25
N GLN A 403 -46.26 -25.34 84.12
CA GLN A 403 -46.64 -24.77 82.82
C GLN A 403 -45.45 -24.09 82.14
N VAL A 404 -44.66 -23.31 82.89
CA VAL A 404 -43.45 -22.66 82.35
C VAL A 404 -42.43 -23.69 81.88
N ILE A 405 -42.22 -24.78 82.64
CA ILE A 405 -41.32 -25.87 82.23
C ILE A 405 -41.82 -26.54 80.94
N ALA A 406 -43.13 -26.76 80.80
CA ALA A 406 -43.71 -27.35 79.60
C ALA A 406 -43.49 -26.45 78.37
N ILE A 407 -43.76 -25.15 78.49
CA ILE A 407 -43.54 -24.16 77.42
C ILE A 407 -42.06 -24.12 77.03
N LYS A 408 -41.14 -24.06 78.01
CA LYS A 408 -39.70 -24.10 77.76
C LYS A 408 -39.29 -25.34 76.96
N ASN A 409 -39.75 -26.52 77.37
CA ASN A 409 -39.40 -27.76 76.68
C ASN A 409 -39.94 -27.80 75.24
N GLU A 410 -41.11 -27.21 75.00
CA GLU A 410 -41.69 -27.10 73.66
C GLU A 410 -40.88 -26.14 72.77
N ILE A 411 -40.45 -24.99 73.30
CA ILE A 411 -39.56 -24.05 72.60
C ILE A 411 -38.24 -24.73 72.24
N THR A 412 -37.56 -25.35 73.21
CA THR A 412 -36.29 -26.06 72.98
C THR A 412 -36.46 -27.20 71.96
N GLY A 413 -37.61 -27.89 71.97
CA GLY A 413 -37.93 -28.92 70.99
C GLY A 413 -38.13 -28.36 69.58
N GLN A 414 -38.76 -27.20 69.43
CA GLN A 414 -38.92 -26.52 68.14
C GLN A 414 -37.58 -25.98 67.62
N GLU A 415 -36.78 -25.36 68.47
CA GLU A 415 -35.43 -24.87 68.14
C GLU A 415 -34.55 -26.00 67.60
N SER A 416 -34.57 -27.17 68.26
CA SER A 416 -33.85 -28.35 67.78
C SER A 416 -34.33 -28.84 66.42
N LYS A 417 -35.64 -28.77 66.11
CA LYS A 417 -36.18 -29.16 64.80
C LYS A 417 -35.71 -28.20 63.71
N TYR A 418 -35.78 -26.90 63.96
CA TYR A 418 -35.31 -25.88 63.02
C TYR A 418 -33.79 -25.96 62.80
N ALA A 419 -32.99 -26.26 63.83
CA ALA A 419 -31.54 -26.46 63.70
C ALA A 419 -31.16 -27.69 62.86
N THR A 420 -32.04 -28.71 62.75
CA THR A 420 -31.80 -29.92 61.95
C THR A 420 -32.35 -29.88 60.51
N CYS A 421 -33.10 -28.83 60.14
CA CYS A 421 -33.53 -28.64 58.76
C CYS A 421 -32.36 -28.15 57.90
N LYS A 422 -31.70 -29.07 57.19
CA LYS A 422 -30.74 -28.74 56.12
C LYS A 422 -31.48 -28.22 54.89
N SER A 423 -30.98 -27.11 54.34
CA SER A 423 -31.27 -26.62 52.98
C SER A 423 -31.01 -27.67 51.91
#